data_AF-A0A7Y2VP06-F1
#
_entry.id   AF-A0A7Y2VP06-F1
#
_cell.length_a   1.000
_cell.length_b   1.000
_cell.length_c   1.000
_cell.angle_alpha   90.00
_cell.angle_beta   90.00
_cell.angle_gamma   90.00
#
_symmetry.space_group_name_H-M   'P 1'
#
loop_
_entity.id
_entity.type
_entity.pdbx_description
1 polymer ?
#
loop_
_entity_poly.entity_id
_entity_poly.type
_entity_poly.pdbx_seq_one_letter_code
_entity_poly.pdbx_strand_id
1 'polypeptide(L)'
;IAAMAGNVGVQSSAIIVQGLANDDLKGSIGNRLVKEMLLALLNGVILAIVLLFFTWVWKGTFITALAISISLITVIVVAGIIGTFTPLFLHKRGIDPAIATGPFITTSNDIFGILIYFTIAKVLLGI
;
A
#
# COMPACT_ATOMS: atom_id res chain seq x y z
N ILE A 1 -0.85 10.28 0.29
CA ILE A 1 -0.77 9.01 -0.47
C ILE A 1 0.34 8.12 0.08
N ALA A 2 1.62 8.50 -0.07
CA ALA A 2 2.77 7.69 0.35
C ALA A 2 2.73 7.24 1.82
N ALA A 3 2.37 8.13 2.75
CA ALA A 3 2.29 7.78 4.17
C ALA A 3 1.29 6.65 4.47
N MET A 4 0.08 6.72 3.90
CA MET A 4 -0.95 5.69 4.11
C MET A 4 -0.53 4.35 3.49
N ALA A 5 0.07 4.39 2.32
CA ALA A 5 0.65 3.21 1.67
C ALA A 5 1.78 2.59 2.50
N GLY A 6 2.70 3.41 3.03
CA GLY A 6 3.76 3.01 3.95
C GLY A 6 3.21 2.21 5.14
N ASN A 7 2.18 2.73 5.79
CA ASN A 7 1.55 2.06 6.94
C ASN A 7 1.00 0.68 6.58
N VAL A 8 0.29 0.57 5.46
CA VAL A 8 -0.29 -0.72 5.00
C VAL A 8 0.81 -1.71 4.64
N GLY A 9 1.86 -1.27 3.94
CA GLY A 9 3.00 -2.13 3.59
C GLY A 9 3.73 -2.66 4.82
N VAL A 10 4.00 -1.80 5.82
CA VAL A 10 4.66 -2.20 7.07
C VAL A 10 3.78 -3.15 7.88
N GLN A 11 2.47 -2.90 7.98
CA GLN A 11 1.53 -3.79 8.68
C GLN A 11 1.46 -5.17 8.02
N SER A 12 1.28 -5.20 6.70
CA SER A 12 1.25 -6.43 5.91
C SER A 12 2.55 -7.23 6.07
N SER A 13 3.70 -6.55 6.05
CA SER A 13 5.00 -7.17 6.30
C SER A 13 5.14 -7.72 7.70
N ALA A 14 4.74 -6.98 8.72
CA ALA A 14 4.80 -7.45 10.10
C ALA A 14 4.02 -8.77 10.29
N ILE A 15 2.85 -8.89 9.66
CA ILE A 15 2.03 -10.11 9.69
C ILE A 15 2.76 -11.29 9.04
N ILE A 16 3.42 -11.07 7.90
CA ILE A 16 4.20 -12.12 7.22
C ILE A 16 5.47 -12.49 7.99
N VAL A 17 6.21 -11.51 8.51
CA VAL A 17 7.40 -11.76 9.35
C VAL A 17 7.03 -12.58 10.58
N GLN A 18 5.90 -12.25 11.23
CA GLN A 18 5.36 -13.05 12.32
C GLN A 18 4.98 -14.47 11.87
N GLY A 19 4.39 -14.61 10.68
CA GLY A 19 4.05 -15.93 10.15
C GLY A 19 5.26 -16.80 9.80
N LEU A 20 6.33 -16.18 9.29
CA LEU A 20 7.61 -16.83 9.04
C LEU A 20 8.27 -17.30 10.34
N ALA A 21 8.24 -16.46 11.39
CA ALA A 21 8.83 -16.80 12.68
C ALA A 21 8.07 -17.92 13.41
N ASN A 22 6.77 -18.09 13.13
CA ASN A 22 5.90 -19.08 13.77
C ASN A 22 5.61 -20.32 12.90
N ASP A 23 6.23 -20.46 11.72
CA ASP A 23 5.98 -21.53 10.73
C ASP A 23 4.49 -21.72 10.31
N ASP A 24 3.65 -20.69 10.48
CA ASP A 24 2.19 -20.74 10.24
C ASP A 24 1.74 -19.88 9.04
N LEU A 25 2.52 -19.90 7.94
CA LEU A 25 2.21 -19.10 6.74
C LEU A 25 0.93 -19.52 6.01
N LYS A 26 0.55 -20.80 6.10
CA LYS A 26 -0.61 -21.37 5.37
C LYS A 26 -1.90 -21.42 6.20
N GLY A 27 -1.83 -21.13 7.50
CA GLY A 27 -2.96 -21.21 8.42
C GLY A 27 -3.51 -19.83 8.82
N SER A 28 -3.41 -19.51 10.11
CA SER A 28 -4.06 -18.35 10.73
C SER A 28 -3.57 -17.02 10.15
N ILE A 29 -2.28 -16.93 9.83
CA ILE A 29 -1.66 -15.71 9.30
C ILE A 29 -2.20 -15.34 7.91
N GLY A 30 -2.41 -16.30 7.01
CA GLY A 30 -2.94 -16.01 5.67
C GLY A 30 -4.33 -15.39 5.74
N ASN A 31 -5.20 -15.92 6.60
CA ASN A 31 -6.53 -15.38 6.81
C ASN A 31 -6.49 -14.00 7.52
N ARG A 32 -5.55 -13.81 8.44
CA ARG A 32 -5.29 -12.51 9.08
C ARG A 32 -4.83 -11.46 8.06
N LEU A 33 -3.94 -11.83 7.14
CA LEU A 33 -3.47 -10.93 6.08
C LEU A 33 -4.64 -10.48 5.19
N VAL A 34 -5.50 -11.40 4.76
CA VAL A 34 -6.68 -11.04 3.93
C VAL A 34 -7.60 -10.08 4.67
N LYS A 35 -7.89 -10.34 5.95
CA LYS A 35 -8.70 -9.43 6.78
C LYS A 35 -8.08 -8.04 6.87
N GLU A 36 -6.78 -7.96 7.10
CA GLU A 36 -6.06 -6.68 7.20
C GLU A 36 -6.01 -5.94 5.87
N MET A 37 -5.84 -6.64 4.74
CA MET A 37 -5.93 -6.04 3.41
C MET A 37 -7.32 -5.47 3.11
N LEU A 38 -8.38 -6.15 3.55
CA LEU A 38 -9.75 -5.63 3.43
C LEU A 38 -9.98 -4.40 4.31
N LEU A 39 -9.47 -4.41 5.54
CA LEU A 39 -9.54 -3.26 6.45
C LEU A 39 -8.74 -2.06 5.91
N ALA A 40 -7.54 -2.30 5.37
CA ALA A 40 -6.72 -1.29 4.73
C ALA A 40 -7.40 -0.69 3.49
N LEU A 41 -8.04 -1.52 2.67
CA LEU A 41 -8.83 -1.08 1.52
C LEU A 41 -10.03 -0.25 1.94
N LEU A 42 -10.80 -0.69 2.93
CA LEU A 42 -11.94 0.05 3.47
C LEU A 42 -11.49 1.43 3.98
N ASN A 43 -10.43 1.47 4.79
CA ASN A 43 -9.86 2.73 5.27
C ASN A 43 -9.36 3.60 4.12
N GLY A 44 -8.72 3.00 3.11
CA GLY A 44 -8.29 3.65 1.90
C GLY A 44 -9.43 4.30 1.11
N VAL A 45 -10.56 3.63 0.99
CA VAL A 45 -11.77 4.16 0.33
C VAL A 45 -12.36 5.32 1.13
N ILE A 46 -12.48 5.19 2.45
CA ILE A 46 -12.96 6.28 3.32
C ILE A 46 -12.08 7.52 3.15
N LEU A 47 -10.75 7.34 3.24
CA LEU A 47 -9.79 8.42 3.05
C LEU A 47 -9.85 8.99 1.62
N ALA A 48 -10.04 8.15 0.60
CA ALA A 48 -10.15 8.60 -0.78
C ALA A 48 -11.39 9.47 -1.01
N ILE A 49 -12.51 9.16 -0.36
CA ILE A 49 -13.74 9.97 -0.41
C ILE A 49 -13.50 11.33 0.26
N VAL A 50 -12.92 11.33 1.47
CA VAL A 50 -12.58 12.57 2.18
C VAL A 50 -11.62 13.44 1.36
N LEU A 51 -10.61 12.80 0.78
CA LEU A 51 -9.58 13.48 0.00
C LEU A 51 -10.11 13.98 -1.35
N LEU A 52 -11.06 13.27 -1.96
CA LEU A 52 -11.78 13.72 -3.16
C LEU A 52 -12.54 15.00 -2.85
N PHE A 53 -13.35 14.98 -1.79
CA PHE A 53 -14.16 16.13 -1.40
C PHE A 53 -13.28 17.35 -1.07
N PHE A 54 -12.28 17.18 -0.21
CA PHE A 54 -11.41 18.26 0.19
C PHE A 54 -10.63 18.85 -0.99
N THR A 55 -10.07 17.98 -1.84
CA THR A 55 -9.30 18.43 -3.01
C THR A 55 -10.18 19.10 -4.04
N TRP A 56 -11.40 18.61 -4.25
CA TRP A 56 -12.35 19.22 -5.17
C TRP A 56 -12.73 20.64 -4.72
N VAL A 57 -13.04 20.81 -3.43
CA VAL A 57 -13.35 22.12 -2.83
C VAL A 57 -12.15 23.07 -2.94
N TRP A 58 -10.94 22.58 -2.72
CA TRP A 58 -9.75 23.44 -2.73
C TRP A 58 -9.25 23.79 -4.13
N LYS A 59 -9.19 22.83 -5.05
CA LYS A 59 -8.62 23.00 -6.40
C LYS A 59 -9.65 23.36 -7.46
N GLY A 60 -10.94 23.26 -7.17
CA GLY A 60 -12.05 23.55 -8.10
C GLY A 60 -12.19 22.56 -9.27
N THR A 61 -11.31 21.56 -9.37
CA THR A 61 -11.26 20.62 -10.51
C THR A 61 -11.56 19.21 -10.04
N PHE A 62 -12.74 18.70 -10.41
CA PHE A 62 -13.19 17.36 -10.02
C PHE A 62 -12.27 16.26 -10.56
N ILE A 63 -11.80 16.38 -11.79
CA ILE A 63 -10.92 15.39 -12.43
C ILE A 63 -9.59 15.25 -11.66
N THR A 64 -9.01 16.36 -11.21
CA THR A 64 -7.77 16.35 -10.40
C THR A 64 -8.01 15.65 -9.06
N ALA A 65 -9.11 15.99 -8.37
CA ALA A 65 -9.49 15.36 -7.12
C ALA A 65 -9.70 13.85 -7.29
N LEU A 66 -10.39 13.44 -8.37
CA LEU A 66 -10.60 12.04 -8.72
C LEU A 66 -9.27 11.31 -8.98
N ALA A 67 -8.34 11.92 -9.73
CA ALA A 67 -7.04 11.35 -10.02
C ALA A 67 -6.23 11.08 -8.74
N ILE A 68 -6.21 12.04 -7.81
CA ILE A 68 -5.50 11.88 -6.54
C ILE A 68 -6.15 10.79 -5.67
N SER A 69 -7.48 10.73 -5.62
CA SER A 69 -8.21 9.73 -4.84
C SER A 69 -8.08 8.31 -5.38
N ILE A 70 -8.15 8.12 -6.70
CA ILE A 70 -7.87 6.82 -7.33
C ILE A 70 -6.44 6.40 -7.06
N SER A 71 -5.48 7.34 -7.20
CA SER A 71 -4.07 7.08 -6.90
C SER A 71 -3.88 6.59 -5.46
N LEU A 72 -4.56 7.18 -4.48
CA LEU A 72 -4.48 6.72 -3.09
C LEU A 72 -4.86 5.24 -2.95
N ILE A 73 -5.99 4.83 -3.53
CA ILE A 73 -6.48 3.45 -3.43
C ILE A 73 -5.51 2.50 -4.14
N THR A 74 -5.05 2.85 -5.33
CA THR A 74 -4.12 2.01 -6.10
C THR A 74 -2.79 1.81 -5.35
N VAL A 75 -2.24 2.88 -4.76
CA VAL A 75 -0.97 2.78 -4.02
C VAL A 75 -1.14 1.95 -2.73
N ILE A 76 -2.29 2.01 -2.06
CA ILE A 76 -2.59 1.15 -0.89
C ILE A 76 -2.56 -0.33 -1.26
N VAL A 77 -3.17 -0.71 -2.39
CA VAL A 77 -3.16 -2.10 -2.88
C VAL A 77 -1.74 -2.56 -3.16
N VAL A 78 -0.99 -1.75 -3.92
CA VAL A 78 0.39 -2.06 -4.29
C VAL A 78 1.29 -2.17 -3.05
N ALA A 79 1.10 -1.30 -2.07
CA ALA A 79 1.85 -1.35 -0.83
C ALA A 79 1.59 -2.62 -0.01
N GLY A 80 0.34 -3.09 0.06
CA GLY A 80 0.03 -4.36 0.72
C GLY A 80 0.64 -5.56 0.01
N ILE A 81 0.67 -5.55 -1.32
CA ILE A 81 1.37 -6.57 -2.12
C ILE A 81 2.86 -6.54 -1.79
N ILE A 82 3.51 -5.37 -1.86
CA ILE A 82 4.94 -5.22 -1.53
C ILE A 82 5.23 -5.67 -0.09
N GLY A 83 4.41 -5.25 0.86
CA GLY A 83 4.50 -5.64 2.27
C GLY A 83 4.40 -7.14 2.47
N THR A 84 3.58 -7.83 1.68
CA THR A 84 3.46 -9.30 1.74
C THR A 84 4.65 -9.99 1.10
N PHE A 85 5.05 -9.57 -0.10
CA PHE A 85 6.05 -10.28 -0.91
C PHE A 85 7.48 -10.04 -0.46
N THR A 86 7.81 -8.85 0.02
CA THR A 86 9.17 -8.48 0.43
C THR A 86 9.74 -9.43 1.50
N PRO A 87 9.08 -9.67 2.65
CA PRO A 87 9.58 -10.61 3.65
C PRO A 87 9.72 -12.05 3.14
N LEU A 88 8.76 -12.54 2.34
CA LEU A 88 8.83 -13.89 1.74
C LEU A 88 10.04 -14.03 0.83
N PHE A 89 10.29 -13.00 0.01
CA PHE A 89 11.42 -12.97 -0.91
C PHE A 89 12.76 -12.98 -0.15
N LEU A 90 12.89 -12.14 0.88
CA LEU A 90 14.09 -12.06 1.71
C LEU A 90 14.36 -13.38 2.43
N HIS A 91 13.33 -13.98 3.03
CA HIS A 91 13.45 -15.27 3.71
C HIS A 91 13.93 -16.38 2.77
N LYS A 92 13.37 -16.45 1.55
CA LYS A 92 13.79 -17.42 0.53
C LYS A 92 15.25 -17.25 0.10
N ARG A 93 15.83 -16.05 0.27
CA ARG A 93 17.23 -15.75 0.01
C ARG A 93 18.14 -15.94 1.23
N GLY A 94 17.60 -16.43 2.35
CA GLY A 94 18.35 -16.58 3.61
C GLY A 94 18.68 -15.26 4.31
N ILE A 95 18.00 -14.17 3.93
CA ILE A 95 18.16 -12.86 4.56
C ILE A 95 17.08 -12.73 5.63
N ASP A 96 17.45 -12.29 6.84
CA ASP A 96 16.51 -12.05 7.94
C ASP A 96 15.48 -10.96 7.55
N PRO A 97 14.21 -11.33 7.36
CA PRO A 97 13.16 -10.39 6.99
C PRO A 97 12.91 -9.31 8.04
N ALA A 98 13.11 -9.60 9.34
CA ALA A 98 12.77 -8.70 10.43
C ALA A 98 13.62 -7.42 10.43
N ILE A 99 14.85 -7.51 9.91
CA ILE A 99 15.80 -6.39 9.87
C ILE A 99 15.73 -5.66 8.53
N ALA A 100 15.55 -6.39 7.43
CA ALA A 100 15.67 -5.83 6.10
C ALA A 100 14.35 -5.28 5.52
N THR A 101 13.17 -5.79 5.89
CA THR A 101 11.90 -5.42 5.22
C THR A 101 11.56 -3.94 5.25
N GLY A 102 11.81 -3.24 6.36
CA GLY A 102 11.42 -1.83 6.54
C GLY A 102 11.90 -0.92 5.41
N PRO A 103 13.23 -0.80 5.19
CA PRO A 103 13.78 0.02 4.11
C PRO A 103 13.29 -0.35 2.70
N PHE A 104 13.12 -1.65 2.41
CA PHE A 104 12.63 -2.09 1.09
C PHE A 104 11.18 -1.65 0.86
N ILE A 105 10.33 -1.75 1.88
CA ILE A 105 8.91 -1.39 1.78
C ILE A 105 8.75 0.11 1.58
N THR A 106 9.39 0.94 2.39
CA THR A 106 9.25 2.40 2.30
C THR A 106 9.79 2.91 0.97
N THR A 107 10.97 2.46 0.56
CA THR A 107 11.58 2.86 -0.72
C THR A 107 10.73 2.43 -1.90
N SER A 108 10.22 1.20 -1.90
CA SER A 108 9.37 0.73 -2.98
C SER A 108 8.06 1.52 -3.02
N ASN A 109 7.46 1.82 -1.87
CA ASN A 109 6.24 2.63 -1.79
C ASN A 109 6.44 4.07 -2.28
N ASP A 110 7.61 4.67 -2.04
CA ASP A 110 7.91 6.00 -2.57
C ASP A 110 8.00 5.98 -4.11
N ILE A 111 8.71 4.99 -4.66
CA ILE A 111 8.86 4.80 -6.12
C ILE A 111 7.49 4.54 -6.76
N PHE A 112 6.77 3.51 -6.31
CA PHE A 112 5.47 3.16 -6.87
C PHE A 112 4.42 4.23 -6.59
N GLY A 113 4.47 4.89 -5.44
CA GLY A 113 3.56 5.98 -5.09
C GLY A 113 3.63 7.13 -6.09
N ILE A 114 4.84 7.56 -6.45
CA ILE A 114 5.07 8.60 -7.44
C ILE A 114 4.68 8.12 -8.84
N LEU A 115 5.12 6.93 -9.25
CA LEU A 115 4.84 6.38 -10.58
C LEU A 115 3.34 6.21 -10.83
N ILE A 116 2.61 5.63 -9.87
CA ILE A 116 1.16 5.41 -9.95
C ILE A 116 0.43 6.75 -10.00
N TYR A 117 0.81 7.70 -9.13
CA TYR A 117 0.19 9.02 -9.12
C TYR A 117 0.34 9.73 -10.46
N PHE A 118 1.56 9.82 -11.00
CA PHE A 118 1.78 10.48 -12.27
C PHE A 118 1.16 9.74 -13.45
N THR A 119 1.12 8.41 -13.42
CA THR A 119 0.46 7.61 -14.47
C THR A 119 -1.04 7.88 -14.50
N ILE A 120 -1.70 7.88 -13.35
CA ILE A 120 -3.14 8.17 -13.27
C ILE A 120 -3.42 9.63 -13.64
N ALA A 121 -2.58 10.57 -13.18
CA ALA A 121 -2.68 11.97 -13.55
C ALA A 121 -2.57 12.15 -15.07
N LYS A 122 -1.58 11.52 -15.72
CA LYS A 122 -1.41 11.53 -17.18
C LYS A 122 -2.65 11.00 -17.91
N VAL A 123 -3.17 9.85 -17.48
CA VAL A 123 -4.34 9.23 -18.13
C VAL A 123 -5.62 10.07 -17.97
N LEU A 124 -5.85 10.66 -16.79
CA LEU A 124 -7.10 11.39 -16.51
C LEU A 124 -7.04 12.88 -16.87
N LEU A 125 -5.89 13.53 -16.74
CA LEU A 125 -5.71 14.96 -17.01
C LEU A 125 -5.11 15.23 -18.39
N GLY A 126 -4.62 14.19 -19.09
CA GLY A 126 -4.02 14.33 -20.43
C GLY A 126 -2.68 15.07 -20.44
N ILE A 127 -1.96 15.06 -19.32
CA ILE A 127 -0.63 15.70 -19.15
C ILE A 127 0.54 14.76 -19.41
#